data_AF-D3G1F6-F1
#
_entry.id   AF-D3G1F6-F1
#
_cell.length_a   1.000
_cell.length_b   1.000
_cell.length_c   1.000
_cell.angle_alpha   90.00
_cell.angle_beta   90.00
_cell.angle_gamma   90.00
#
_symmetry.space_group_name_H-M   'P 1'
#
loop_
_entity.id
_entity.type
_entity.pdbx_description
1 polymer ?
#
loop_
_entity_poly.entity_id
_entity_poly.type
_entity_poly.pdbx_seq_one_letter_code
_entity_poly.pdbx_strand_id
1 'polypeptide(L)'
;MKIKSKQKELGLEWYWMMQLECSLPQLFKYLRLEEAGITFTHFAEWVVFPHLIRPDLIDVLYLRTRNREQSTEYITIKNEEFSVTKEQQFYIDYTLELAYIKYFHALTSSERLHHVYDMKPETFEVFLSTLKDEGYADSLELSSIQYFYNKRAGGESNEEGD
;
A
#
# COMPACT_ATOMS: atom_id res chain seq x y z
N MET A 1 -3.16 -23.83 4.68
CA MET A 1 -3.60 -22.49 4.19
C MET A 1 -2.93 -22.21 2.85
N LYS A 2 -3.66 -21.74 1.84
CA LYS A 2 -3.10 -21.49 0.48
C LYS A 2 -2.18 -20.26 0.50
N ILE A 3 -1.11 -20.25 -0.31
CA ILE A 3 -0.14 -19.14 -0.41
C ILE A 3 -0.84 -17.79 -0.66
N LYS A 4 -1.82 -17.75 -1.57
CA LYS A 4 -2.63 -16.54 -1.85
C LYS A 4 -3.36 -15.99 -0.62
N SER A 5 -3.79 -16.85 0.31
CA SER A 5 -4.42 -16.42 1.58
C SER A 5 -3.41 -15.70 2.46
N LYS A 6 -2.21 -16.29 2.62
CA LYS A 6 -1.12 -15.69 3.41
C LYS A 6 -0.72 -14.31 2.88
N GLN A 7 -0.63 -14.16 1.56
CA GLN A 7 -0.32 -12.88 0.93
C GLN A 7 -1.40 -11.83 1.22
N LYS A 8 -2.68 -12.17 1.01
CA LYS A 8 -3.79 -11.24 1.32
C LYS A 8 -3.81 -10.83 2.80
N GLU A 9 -3.61 -11.80 3.70
CA GLU A 9 -3.52 -11.54 5.14
C GLU A 9 -2.33 -10.64 5.48
N LEU A 10 -1.14 -10.89 4.91
CA LEU A 10 0.05 -10.07 5.12
C LEU A 10 -0.18 -8.62 4.72
N GLY A 11 -0.71 -8.37 3.52
CA GLY A 11 -0.92 -7.01 3.05
C GLY A 11 -1.91 -6.23 3.95
N LEU A 12 -2.98 -6.89 4.42
CA LEU A 12 -3.95 -6.27 5.32
C LEU A 12 -3.36 -6.02 6.72
N GLU A 13 -2.60 -7.00 7.23
CA GLU A 13 -1.94 -6.88 8.54
C GLU A 13 -0.90 -5.75 8.53
N TRP A 14 -0.07 -5.66 7.49
CA TRP A 14 0.90 -4.58 7.32
C TRP A 14 0.23 -3.22 7.19
N TYR A 15 -0.90 -3.14 6.47
CA TYR A 15 -1.70 -1.91 6.44
C TYR A 15 -2.13 -1.48 7.85
N TRP A 16 -2.68 -2.39 8.66
CA TRP A 16 -3.10 -2.05 10.02
C TRP A 16 -1.93 -1.71 10.94
N MET A 17 -0.82 -2.43 10.83
CA MET A 17 0.40 -2.10 11.55
C MET A 17 0.88 -0.69 11.22
N MET A 18 0.83 -0.29 9.95
CA MET A 18 1.19 1.07 9.53
C MET A 18 0.25 2.16 10.05
N GLN A 19 -1.03 1.83 10.20
CA GLN A 19 -2.03 2.77 10.70
C GLN A 19 -2.01 2.93 12.23
N LEU A 20 -1.62 1.87 12.95
CA LEU A 20 -1.89 1.78 14.40
C LEU A 20 -0.63 1.56 15.25
N GLU A 21 0.43 1.00 14.70
CA GLU A 21 1.53 0.45 15.51
C GLU A 21 2.92 1.00 15.15
N CYS A 22 3.22 1.15 13.87
CA CYS A 22 4.54 1.57 13.39
C CYS A 22 4.44 2.25 12.02
N SER A 23 5.56 2.80 11.53
CA SER A 23 5.70 3.36 10.19
C SER A 23 6.22 2.33 9.19
N LEU A 24 6.07 2.59 7.89
CA LEU A 24 6.60 1.72 6.83
C LEU A 24 8.12 1.48 6.94
N PRO A 25 9.00 2.47 7.24
CA PRO A 25 10.43 2.24 7.49
C PRO A 25 10.71 1.33 8.68
N GLN A 26 9.98 1.49 9.78
CA GLN A 26 10.09 0.61 10.94
C GLN A 26 9.72 -0.83 10.57
N LEU A 27 8.62 -1.01 9.83
CA LEU A 27 8.19 -2.32 9.36
C LEU A 27 9.22 -2.95 8.40
N PHE A 28 9.77 -2.17 7.47
CA PHE A 28 10.82 -2.59 6.55
C PHE A 28 12.06 -3.11 7.30
N LYS A 29 12.52 -2.36 8.31
CA LYS A 29 13.65 -2.75 9.17
C LYS A 29 13.33 -4.01 9.96
N TYR A 30 12.16 -4.07 10.60
CA TYR A 30 11.75 -5.22 11.42
C TYR A 30 11.70 -6.52 10.63
N LEU A 31 11.17 -6.47 9.40
CA LEU A 31 11.11 -7.64 8.52
C LEU A 31 12.49 -8.05 7.97
N ARG A 32 13.52 -7.21 8.16
CA ARG A 32 14.90 -7.37 7.67
C ARG A 32 14.97 -7.55 6.16
N LEU A 33 14.23 -6.71 5.45
CA LEU A 33 14.08 -6.83 4.00
C LEU A 33 15.34 -6.44 3.24
N GLU A 34 16.16 -5.53 3.79
CA GLU A 34 17.46 -5.18 3.21
C GLU A 34 18.43 -6.38 3.18
N GLU A 35 18.46 -7.20 4.25
CA GLU A 35 19.25 -8.44 4.31
C GLU A 35 18.81 -9.47 3.25
N ALA A 36 17.54 -9.41 2.85
CA ALA A 36 16.97 -10.24 1.78
C ALA A 36 17.16 -9.64 0.36
N GLY A 37 17.85 -8.50 0.25
CA GLY A 37 18.07 -7.79 -1.01
C GLY A 37 16.83 -7.08 -1.56
N ILE A 38 15.85 -6.78 -0.70
CA ILE A 38 14.60 -6.09 -1.08
C ILE A 38 14.76 -4.60 -0.76
N THR A 39 14.47 -3.74 -1.75
CA THR A 39 14.52 -2.29 -1.56
C THR A 39 13.26 -1.77 -0.87
N PHE A 40 13.33 -0.58 -0.28
CA PHE A 40 12.19 0.07 0.34
C PHE A 40 11.01 0.24 -0.62
N THR A 41 11.28 0.65 -1.87
CA THR A 41 10.27 0.80 -2.93
C THR A 41 9.58 -0.51 -3.28
N HIS A 42 10.33 -1.62 -3.43
CA HIS A 42 9.72 -2.93 -3.67
C HIS A 42 8.85 -3.36 -2.48
N PHE A 43 9.26 -3.04 -1.26
CA PHE A 43 8.44 -3.33 -0.09
C PHE A 43 7.15 -2.51 -0.05
N ALA A 44 7.22 -1.21 -0.35
CA ALA A 44 6.05 -0.34 -0.51
C ALA A 44 5.05 -0.95 -1.51
N GLU A 45 5.53 -1.43 -2.65
CA GLU A 45 4.72 -2.15 -3.64
C GLU A 45 4.12 -3.44 -3.06
N TRP A 46 4.87 -4.24 -2.30
CA TRP A 46 4.37 -5.48 -1.70
C TRP A 46 3.26 -5.25 -0.67
N VAL A 47 3.28 -4.12 0.03
CA VAL A 47 2.22 -3.75 0.96
C VAL A 47 0.90 -3.52 0.20
N VAL A 48 0.96 -2.84 -0.94
CA VAL A 48 -0.19 -2.66 -1.83
C VAL A 48 -0.54 -3.96 -2.57
N PHE A 49 0.45 -4.73 -3.01
CA PHE A 49 0.31 -5.89 -3.88
C PHE A 49 1.09 -7.10 -3.33
N PRO A 50 0.56 -7.77 -2.28
CA PRO A 50 1.28 -8.84 -1.61
C PRO A 50 1.40 -10.12 -2.46
N HIS A 51 0.69 -10.20 -3.58
CA HIS A 51 0.88 -11.29 -4.55
C HIS A 51 2.27 -11.23 -5.21
N LEU A 52 2.93 -10.06 -5.20
CA LEU A 52 4.30 -9.85 -5.70
C LEU A 52 5.38 -10.34 -4.72
N ILE A 53 5.03 -10.67 -3.49
CA ILE A 53 5.99 -11.21 -2.51
C ILE A 53 6.58 -12.51 -3.06
N ARG A 54 7.92 -12.57 -3.08
CA ARG A 54 8.63 -13.78 -3.53
C ARG A 54 8.19 -15.01 -2.74
N PRO A 55 7.87 -16.14 -3.40
CA PRO A 55 7.34 -17.32 -2.73
C PRO A 55 8.19 -17.86 -1.57
N ASP A 56 9.52 -17.74 -1.67
CA ASP A 56 10.46 -18.20 -0.66
C ASP A 56 10.48 -17.36 0.62
N LEU A 57 9.97 -16.12 0.57
CA LEU A 57 9.92 -15.21 1.72
C LEU A 57 8.58 -15.22 2.46
N ILE A 58 7.50 -15.70 1.82
CA ILE A 58 6.12 -15.57 2.34
C ILE A 58 5.98 -16.16 3.74
N ASP A 59 6.48 -17.38 3.96
CA ASP A 59 6.32 -18.06 5.25
C ASP A 59 7.12 -17.38 6.36
N VAL A 60 8.33 -16.90 6.05
CA VAL A 60 9.18 -16.17 6.99
C VAL A 60 8.51 -14.85 7.38
N LEU A 61 8.05 -14.09 6.40
CA LEU A 61 7.38 -12.80 6.62
C LEU A 61 6.06 -12.96 7.37
N TYR A 62 5.27 -13.98 7.02
CA TYR A 62 4.02 -14.31 7.72
C TYR A 62 4.27 -14.63 9.18
N LEU A 63 5.23 -15.51 9.48
CA LEU A 63 5.56 -15.88 10.85
C LEU A 63 6.11 -14.70 11.66
N ARG A 64 7.00 -13.88 11.08
CA ARG A 64 7.49 -12.67 11.75
C ARG A 64 6.36 -11.70 12.07
N THR A 65 5.53 -11.38 11.08
CA THR A 65 4.41 -10.44 11.23
C THR A 65 3.43 -10.91 12.32
N ARG A 66 3.11 -12.21 12.36
CA ARG A 66 2.19 -12.80 13.35
C ARG A 66 2.76 -12.88 14.76
N ASN A 67 4.07 -13.03 14.91
CA ASN A 67 4.73 -13.15 16.20
C ASN A 67 5.35 -11.82 16.68
N ARG A 68 5.03 -10.69 16.03
CA ARG A 68 5.64 -9.39 16.32
C ARG A 68 5.54 -8.95 17.77
N GLU A 69 4.41 -9.17 18.43
CA GLU A 69 4.20 -8.78 19.83
C GLU A 69 5.05 -9.58 20.82
N GLN A 70 5.56 -10.74 20.39
CA GLN A 70 6.51 -11.55 21.18
C GLN A 70 7.96 -11.21 20.86
N SER A 71 8.21 -10.35 19.87
CA SER A 71 9.53 -9.99 19.40
C SER A 71 10.05 -8.75 20.13
N THR A 72 11.12 -8.92 20.92
CA THR A 72 11.84 -7.80 21.53
C THR A 72 12.35 -6.82 20.47
N GLU A 73 12.82 -7.33 19.33
CA GLU A 73 13.25 -6.53 18.17
C GLU A 73 12.11 -5.61 17.67
N TYR A 74 10.89 -6.13 17.52
CA TYR A 74 9.74 -5.30 17.12
C TYR A 74 9.41 -4.22 18.15
N ILE A 75 9.38 -4.58 19.43
CA ILE A 75 9.08 -3.66 20.53
C ILE A 75 10.11 -2.53 20.59
N THR A 76 11.38 -2.82 20.33
CA THR A 76 12.41 -1.79 20.21
C THR A 76 12.16 -0.92 18.98
N ILE A 77 12.04 -1.51 17.79
CA ILE A 77 11.93 -0.78 16.52
C ILE A 77 10.69 0.15 16.48
N LYS A 78 9.53 -0.29 16.98
CA LYS A 78 8.31 0.54 16.94
C LYS A 78 8.42 1.82 17.79
N ASN A 79 9.33 1.86 18.75
CA ASN A 79 9.58 3.01 19.62
C ASN A 79 10.82 3.83 19.18
N GLU A 80 11.56 3.39 18.17
CA GLU A 80 12.69 4.15 17.63
C GLU A 80 12.18 5.34 16.79
N GLU A 81 12.83 6.49 16.93
CA GLU A 81 12.63 7.61 15.99
C GLU A 81 13.31 7.29 14.65
N PHE A 82 12.56 7.42 13.56
CA PHE A 82 13.08 7.27 12.21
C PHE A 82 13.10 8.62 11.50
N SER A 83 14.28 8.99 11.02
CA SER A 83 14.39 10.07 10.03
C SER A 83 13.98 9.53 8.67
N VAL A 84 12.95 10.13 8.09
CA VAL A 84 12.48 9.81 6.74
C VAL A 84 12.97 10.87 5.75
N THR A 85 13.52 10.40 4.64
CA THR A 85 13.81 11.27 3.50
C THR A 85 12.52 11.71 2.81
N LYS A 86 12.57 12.78 2.02
CA LYS A 86 11.40 13.22 1.23
C LYS A 86 10.89 12.14 0.27
N GLU A 87 11.80 11.37 -0.32
CA GLU A 87 11.46 10.26 -1.20
C GLU A 87 10.74 9.15 -0.43
N GLN A 88 11.24 8.77 0.75
CA GLN A 88 10.55 7.80 1.59
C GLN A 88 9.18 8.30 2.05
N GLN A 89 9.06 9.58 2.37
CA GLN A 89 7.78 10.18 2.75
C GLN A 89 6.75 10.04 1.62
N PHE A 90 7.15 10.34 0.37
CA PHE A 90 6.30 10.10 -0.80
C PHE A 90 5.83 8.64 -0.87
N TYR A 91 6.72 7.67 -0.75
CA TYR A 91 6.34 6.25 -0.80
C TYR A 91 5.46 5.83 0.38
N ILE A 92 5.64 6.41 1.57
CA ILE A 92 4.77 6.16 2.73
C ILE A 92 3.34 6.60 2.41
N ASP A 93 3.17 7.86 2.01
CA ASP A 93 1.85 8.45 1.77
C ASP A 93 1.16 7.75 0.59
N TYR A 94 1.91 7.51 -0.49
CA TYR A 94 1.48 6.76 -1.66
C TYR A 94 1.00 5.34 -1.30
N THR A 95 1.79 4.61 -0.51
CA THR A 95 1.45 3.23 -0.12
C THR A 95 0.18 3.19 0.73
N LEU A 96 0.04 4.12 1.69
CA LEU A 96 -1.13 4.17 2.56
C LEU A 96 -2.40 4.49 1.77
N GLU A 97 -2.33 5.42 0.82
CA GLU A 97 -3.45 5.76 -0.06
C GLU A 97 -3.88 4.55 -0.91
N LEU A 98 -2.94 3.90 -1.60
CA LEU A 98 -3.27 2.77 -2.46
C LEU A 98 -3.77 1.55 -1.68
N ALA A 99 -3.16 1.26 -0.53
CA ALA A 99 -3.62 0.20 0.35
C ALA A 99 -5.01 0.51 0.92
N TYR A 100 -5.30 1.77 1.25
CA TYR A 100 -6.64 2.19 1.67
C TYR A 100 -7.65 1.95 0.57
N ILE A 101 -7.39 2.40 -0.65
CA ILE A 101 -8.28 2.19 -1.80
C ILE A 101 -8.51 0.70 -2.02
N LYS A 102 -7.45 -0.10 -1.98
CA LYS A 102 -7.54 -1.54 -2.18
C LYS A 102 -8.44 -2.26 -1.17
N TYR A 103 -8.40 -1.89 0.11
CA TYR A 103 -9.14 -2.60 1.18
C TYR A 103 -10.46 -1.92 1.57
N PHE A 104 -10.61 -0.63 1.24
CA PHE A 104 -11.72 0.23 1.65
C PHE A 104 -12.24 1.09 0.49
N HIS A 105 -12.18 0.59 -0.75
CA HIS A 105 -12.66 1.28 -1.95
C HIS A 105 -14.08 1.83 -1.81
N ALA A 106 -14.98 1.05 -1.18
CA ALA A 106 -16.37 1.44 -0.97
C ALA A 106 -16.54 2.70 -0.09
N LEU A 107 -15.52 3.04 0.71
CA LEU A 107 -15.50 4.20 1.60
C LEU A 107 -14.62 5.34 1.05
N THR A 108 -14.01 5.15 -0.11
CA THR A 108 -13.08 6.11 -0.69
C THR A 108 -13.83 7.36 -1.18
N SER A 109 -13.31 8.53 -0.82
CA SER A 109 -13.79 9.83 -1.27
C SER A 109 -12.76 10.51 -2.17
N SER A 110 -13.19 11.49 -2.96
CA SER A 110 -12.30 12.27 -3.83
C SER A 110 -11.16 12.97 -3.08
N GLU A 111 -11.36 13.30 -1.79
CA GLU A 111 -10.36 13.94 -0.94
C GLU A 111 -9.21 12.99 -0.58
N ARG A 112 -9.41 11.67 -0.66
CA ARG A 112 -8.39 10.67 -0.33
C ARG A 112 -7.50 10.29 -1.52
N LEU A 113 -7.78 10.78 -2.72
CA LEU A 113 -7.12 10.36 -3.96
C LEU A 113 -5.92 11.27 -4.33
N HIS A 114 -5.17 11.77 -3.35
CA HIS A 114 -4.13 12.77 -3.57
C HIS A 114 -3.09 12.31 -4.59
N HIS A 115 -2.46 11.17 -4.35
CA HIS A 115 -1.44 10.63 -5.21
C HIS A 115 -2.01 9.91 -6.43
N VAL A 116 -3.22 9.35 -6.31
CA VAL A 116 -3.93 8.76 -7.44
C VAL A 116 -4.13 9.78 -8.55
N TYR A 117 -4.44 11.05 -8.23
CA TYR A 117 -4.58 12.09 -9.25
C TYR A 117 -3.29 12.41 -10.01
N ASP A 118 -2.13 12.19 -9.40
CA ASP A 118 -0.84 12.42 -10.04
C ASP A 118 -0.39 11.24 -10.93
N MET A 119 -1.11 10.12 -10.89
CA MET A 119 -0.82 8.98 -11.76
C MET A 119 -1.11 9.31 -13.22
N LYS A 120 -0.24 8.79 -14.09
CA LYS A 120 -0.57 8.72 -15.52
C LYS A 120 -1.82 7.85 -15.72
N PRO A 121 -2.69 8.17 -16.70
CA PRO A 121 -3.89 7.39 -16.96
C PRO A 121 -3.60 5.90 -17.14
N GLU A 122 -2.53 5.53 -17.83
CA GLU A 122 -2.17 4.13 -18.05
C GLU A 122 -1.80 3.42 -16.75
N THR A 123 -1.10 4.11 -15.84
CA THR A 123 -0.74 3.57 -14.51
C THR A 123 -1.98 3.38 -13.65
N PHE A 124 -2.91 4.33 -13.68
CA PHE A 124 -4.16 4.26 -12.94
C PHE A 124 -5.04 3.10 -13.44
N GLU A 125 -5.17 2.92 -14.75
CA GLU A 125 -5.92 1.79 -15.33
C GLU A 125 -5.30 0.44 -14.94
N VAL A 126 -3.96 0.32 -14.95
CA VAL A 126 -3.26 -0.89 -14.47
C VAL A 126 -3.51 -1.14 -12.98
N PHE A 127 -3.54 -0.08 -12.17
CA PHE A 127 -3.86 -0.20 -10.75
C PHE A 127 -5.27 -0.78 -10.55
N LEU A 128 -6.29 -0.20 -11.21
CA LEU A 128 -7.67 -0.68 -11.11
C LEU A 128 -7.85 -2.10 -11.66
N SER A 129 -7.22 -2.43 -12.80
CA SER A 129 -7.28 -3.77 -13.36
C SER A 129 -6.67 -4.80 -12.41
N THR A 130 -5.56 -4.46 -11.76
CA THR A 130 -4.90 -5.32 -10.77
C THR A 130 -5.80 -5.59 -9.56
N LEU A 131 -6.52 -4.58 -9.05
CA LEU A 131 -7.48 -4.78 -7.96
C LEU A 131 -8.60 -5.75 -8.35
N LYS A 132 -9.08 -5.64 -9.60
CA LYS A 132 -10.10 -6.54 -10.14
C LYS A 132 -9.59 -7.96 -10.33
N ASP A 133 -8.43 -8.14 -10.97
CA ASP A 133 -7.87 -9.45 -11.30
C ASP A 133 -7.49 -10.25 -10.05
N GLU A 134 -7.05 -9.56 -9.00
CA GLU A 134 -6.75 -10.16 -7.70
C GLU A 134 -8.00 -10.33 -6.81
N GLY A 135 -9.17 -9.89 -7.28
CA GLY A 135 -10.45 -10.03 -6.60
C GLY A 135 -10.54 -9.23 -5.30
N TYR A 136 -10.02 -8.00 -5.30
CA TYR A 136 -10.21 -7.03 -4.21
C TYR A 136 -11.48 -6.19 -4.40
N ALA A 137 -11.86 -5.91 -5.64
CA ALA A 137 -13.06 -5.16 -5.99
C ALA A 137 -13.59 -5.60 -7.35
N ASP A 138 -14.90 -5.46 -7.58
CA ASP A 138 -15.51 -5.60 -8.91
C ASP A 138 -15.57 -4.27 -9.69
N SER A 139 -16.03 -4.32 -10.94
CA SER A 139 -16.09 -3.13 -11.80
C SER A 139 -17.10 -2.07 -11.33
N LEU A 140 -18.16 -2.48 -10.62
CA LEU A 140 -19.15 -1.54 -10.08
C LEU A 140 -18.54 -0.82 -8.87
N GLU A 141 -17.87 -1.56 -8.00
CA GLU A 141 -17.17 -1.05 -6.83
C GLU A 141 -16.05 -0.05 -7.18
N LEU A 142 -15.33 -0.26 -8.28
CA LEU A 142 -14.27 0.65 -8.74
C LEU A 142 -14.77 1.86 -9.52
N SER A 143 -16.04 1.87 -9.93
CA SER A 143 -16.60 2.93 -10.77
C SER A 143 -16.59 4.31 -10.11
N SER A 144 -16.72 4.38 -8.78
CA SER A 144 -16.66 5.61 -8.00
C SER A 144 -15.24 6.21 -8.01
N ILE A 145 -14.23 5.37 -7.83
CA ILE A 145 -12.81 5.77 -7.86
C ILE A 145 -12.43 6.26 -9.26
N GLN A 146 -12.84 5.53 -10.31
CA GLN A 146 -12.67 5.97 -11.71
C GLN A 146 -13.34 7.31 -11.96
N TYR A 147 -14.57 7.49 -11.48
CA TYR A 147 -15.32 8.73 -11.65
C TYR A 147 -14.59 9.92 -11.01
N PHE A 148 -14.10 9.75 -9.77
CA PHE A 148 -13.34 10.82 -9.10
C PHE A 148 -12.05 11.16 -9.85
N TYR A 149 -11.28 10.15 -10.29
CA TYR A 149 -10.07 10.35 -11.08
C TYR A 149 -10.36 11.10 -12.38
N ASN A 150 -11.33 10.65 -13.17
CA ASN A 150 -11.70 11.28 -14.45
C ASN A 150 -12.21 12.71 -14.27
N LYS A 151 -12.97 12.99 -13.19
CA LYS A 151 -13.47 14.35 -12.91
C LYS A 151 -12.33 15.33 -12.65
N ARG A 152 -11.26 14.89 -11.98
CA ARG A 152 -10.06 15.69 -11.74
C ARG A 152 -9.24 15.85 -13.02
N ALA A 153 -8.99 14.75 -13.74
CA ALA A 153 -8.21 14.74 -14.97
C ALA A 153 -8.88 15.54 -16.12
N GLY A 154 -10.22 15.58 -16.15
CA GLY A 154 -11.02 16.36 -17.10
C GLY A 154 -11.31 17.80 -16.64
N GLY A 155 -10.78 18.24 -15.49
CA GLY A 155 -11.08 19.50 -14.83
C GLY A 155 -10.04 20.63 -15.01
N GLU A 156 -9.02 20.46 -15.87
CA GLU A 156 -8.12 21.54 -16.29
C GLU A 156 -8.44 22.00 -17.73
N SER A 157 -9.69 22.39 -17.96
CA SER A 157 -10.05 23.28 -19.05
C SER A 157 -11.23 24.16 -18.60
N ASN A 158 -10.96 25.46 -18.41
CA ASN A 158 -11.76 26.54 -17.81
C ASN A 158 -11.56 26.61 -16.28
N GLU A 159 -10.94 27.63 -15.68
CA GLU A 159 -11.07 29.07 -15.92
C GLU A 159 -9.74 29.82 -15.60
N GLU A 160 -8.99 30.22 -16.63
CA GLU A 160 -8.35 31.54 -16.65
C GLU A 160 -9.25 32.42 -17.53
N GLY A 161 -9.94 33.38 -16.92
CA GLY A 161 -10.83 34.29 -17.64
C GLY A 161 -11.76 35.05 -16.71
N ASP A 162 -11.22 35.99 -15.94
CA ASP A 162 -11.66 37.40 -15.92
C ASP A 162 -10.68 38.27 -15.11
#